data_AF-A0A964HD21-F1
#
_entry.id   AF-A0A964HD21-F1
#
_cell.length_a   1.000
_cell.length_b   1.000
_cell.length_c   1.000
_cell.angle_alpha   90.00
_cell.angle_beta   90.00
_cell.angle_gamma   90.00
#
_symmetry.space_group_name_H-M   'P 1'
#
loop_
_entity.id
_entity.type
_entity.pdbx_description
1 polymer ?
#
loop_
_entity_poly.entity_id
_entity_poly.type
_entity_poly.pdbx_seq_one_letter_code
_entity_poly.pdbx_strand_id
1 'polypeptide(L)'
;MTLQSMIPYVAPPVVGAVIGYVTNDIAIRMLFRPLKPWRVFGIRVPLTPGVIPAGRHEFATTIGRMVGTHLVTGEDVARALGRDAFRRELRETVGEKLDAILDRE
;
A
#
# COMPACT_ATOMS: atom_id res chain seq x y z
N MET A 1 -35.78 38.93 20.89
CA MET A 1 -35.81 37.46 20.81
C MET A 1 -34.70 36.94 21.71
N THR A 2 -35.04 36.28 22.80
CA THR A 2 -34.12 35.81 23.83
C THR A 2 -33.12 34.80 23.27
N LEU A 3 -31.83 34.97 23.55
CA LEU A 3 -30.75 34.05 23.15
C LEU A 3 -31.07 32.59 23.56
N GLN A 4 -31.76 32.43 24.69
CA GLN A 4 -32.27 31.17 25.23
C GLN A 4 -33.21 30.41 24.27
N SER A 5 -33.92 31.14 23.40
CA SER A 5 -34.88 30.57 22.45
C SER A 5 -34.21 30.07 21.16
N MET A 6 -32.95 30.45 20.88
CA MET A 6 -32.21 30.03 19.68
C MET A 6 -31.35 28.77 19.91
N ILE A 7 -30.94 28.53 21.16
CA ILE A 7 -30.18 27.33 21.57
C ILE A 7 -30.81 26.01 21.10
N PRO A 8 -32.13 25.75 21.27
CA PRO A 8 -32.72 24.47 20.87
C PRO A 8 -32.71 24.23 19.35
N TYR A 9 -32.58 25.28 18.53
CA TYR A 9 -32.54 25.14 17.07
C TYR A 9 -31.12 24.95 16.52
N VAL A 10 -30.12 25.53 17.18
CA VAL A 10 -28.72 25.49 16.72
C VAL A 10 -27.93 24.35 17.37
N ALA A 11 -28.26 23.98 18.61
CA ALA A 11 -27.53 22.93 19.32
C ALA A 11 -27.59 21.55 18.63
N PRO A 12 -28.75 21.05 18.16
CA PRO A 12 -28.80 19.71 17.54
C PRO A 12 -27.96 19.59 16.25
N PRO A 13 -28.01 20.54 15.29
CA PRO A 13 -27.14 20.50 14.12
C PRO A 13 -25.65 20.55 14.46
N VAL A 14 -25.23 21.37 15.43
CA VAL A 14 -23.82 21.47 15.84
C VAL A 14 -23.34 20.17 16.46
N VAL A 15 -24.12 19.57 17.35
CA VAL A 15 -23.80 18.27 17.96
C VAL A 15 -23.75 17.18 16.89
N GLY A 16 -24.70 17.16 15.96
CA GLY A 16 -24.71 16.24 14.83
C GLY A 16 -23.48 16.38 13.94
N ALA A 17 -23.05 17.62 13.66
CA ALA A 17 -21.85 17.89 12.88
C ALA A 17 -20.58 17.39 13.59
N VAL A 18 -20.47 17.59 14.90
CA VAL A 18 -19.33 17.10 15.70
C VAL A 18 -19.29 15.57 15.69
N ILE A 19 -20.41 14.90 15.97
CA ILE A 19 -20.49 13.43 15.96
C ILE A 19 -20.20 12.88 14.57
N GLY A 20 -20.76 13.48 13.52
CA GLY A 20 -20.53 13.09 12.14
C GLY A 20 -19.07 13.23 11.75
N TYR A 21 -18.43 14.34 12.09
CA TYR A 21 -17.01 14.58 11.83
C TYR A 21 -16.12 13.54 12.52
N VAL A 22 -16.33 13.32 13.83
CA VAL A 22 -15.55 12.35 14.61
C VAL A 22 -15.74 10.93 14.08
N THR A 23 -16.98 10.54 13.80
CA THR A 23 -17.28 9.19 13.29
C THR A 23 -16.69 8.96 11.91
N ASN A 24 -16.73 9.97 11.03
CA ASN A 24 -16.14 9.88 9.70
C ASN A 24 -14.61 9.76 9.74
N ASP A 25 -13.93 10.50 10.62
CA ASP A 25 -12.48 10.33 10.84
C ASP A 25 -12.15 8.91 11.31
N ILE A 26 -12.93 8.36 12.24
CA ILE A 26 -12.74 6.98 12.70
C ILE A 26 -12.98 5.97 11.58
N ALA A 27 -14.03 6.15 10.77
CA ALA A 27 -14.36 5.26 9.66
C ALA A 27 -13.24 5.23 8.61
N ILE A 28 -12.69 6.39 8.25
CA ILE A 28 -11.54 6.47 7.34
C ILE A 28 -10.34 5.72 7.93
N ARG A 29 -10.05 5.89 9.21
CA ARG A 29 -8.97 5.13 9.88
C ARG A 29 -9.23 3.63 9.89
N MET A 30 -10.50 3.20 10.02
CA MET A 30 -10.91 1.79 10.02
C MET A 30 -10.70 1.08 8.67
N LEU A 31 -10.68 1.81 7.55
CA LEU A 31 -10.37 1.24 6.25
C LEU A 31 -8.92 0.75 6.16
N PHE A 32 -7.98 1.45 6.81
CA PHE A 32 -6.55 1.17 6.78
C PHE A 32 -6.04 0.37 7.99
N ARG A 33 -6.72 0.47 9.14
CA ARG A 33 -6.37 -0.22 10.40
C ARG A 33 -7.64 -0.89 10.93
N PRO A 34 -7.62 -2.11 11.50
CA PRO A 34 -6.48 -2.81 12.04
C PRO A 34 -5.79 -3.72 11.02
N LEU A 35 -4.47 -3.83 11.11
CA LEU A 35 -3.63 -4.67 10.23
C LEU A 35 -3.81 -6.17 10.50
N LYS A 36 -4.37 -6.53 11.67
CA LYS A 36 -4.62 -7.89 12.11
C LYS A 36 -6.08 -8.01 12.58
N PRO A 37 -6.73 -9.16 12.38
CA PRO A 37 -8.08 -9.39 12.88
C PRO A 37 -8.08 -9.32 14.41
N TRP A 38 -8.99 -8.52 14.96
CA TRP A 38 -9.19 -8.45 16.41
C TRP A 38 -10.18 -9.53 16.84
N ARG A 39 -9.90 -10.15 17.99
CA ARG A 39 -10.78 -11.12 18.63
C ARG A 39 -11.17 -10.57 19.99
N VAL A 40 -12.46 -10.43 20.23
CA VAL A 40 -13.01 -9.96 21.51
C VAL A 40 -13.97 -11.05 21.99
N PHE A 41 -13.81 -11.51 23.25
CA PHE A 41 -14.57 -12.63 23.82
C PHE A 41 -14.60 -13.90 22.94
N GLY A 42 -13.51 -14.19 22.22
CA GLY A 42 -13.42 -15.37 21.34
C GLY A 42 -14.09 -15.22 19.98
N ILE A 43 -14.84 -14.14 19.74
CA ILE A 43 -15.50 -13.85 18.45
C ILE A 43 -14.65 -12.87 17.64
N ARG A 44 -14.50 -13.12 16.33
CA ARG A 44 -13.82 -12.19 15.41
C ARG A 44 -14.73 -10.98 15.19
N VAL A 45 -14.18 -9.77 15.37
CA VAL A 45 -14.93 -8.53 15.15
C VAL A 45 -15.18 -8.37 13.64
N PRO A 46 -16.45 -8.16 13.20
CA PRO A 46 -16.75 -7.85 11.81
C PRO A 46 -16.05 -6.54 11.43
N LEU A 47 -15.54 -6.42 10.19
CA LEU A 47 -14.70 -5.30 9.73
C LEU A 47 -13.26 -5.28 10.29
N THR A 48 -12.76 -6.41 10.79
CA THR A 48 -11.32 -6.59 11.08
C THR A 48 -10.75 -7.82 10.37
N PRO A 49 -9.62 -7.73 9.66
CA PRO A 49 -8.77 -6.55 9.45
C PRO A 49 -9.45 -5.49 8.55
N GLY A 50 -8.87 -4.28 8.50
CA GLY A 50 -9.38 -3.21 7.63
C GLY A 50 -9.48 -3.67 6.16
N VAL A 51 -10.40 -3.06 5.40
CA VAL A 51 -10.73 -3.48 4.02
C VAL A 51 -9.51 -3.43 3.09
N ILE A 52 -8.70 -2.37 3.20
CA ILE A 52 -7.50 -2.19 2.37
C ILE A 52 -6.41 -3.23 2.69
N PRO A 53 -5.99 -3.44 3.95
CA PRO A 53 -5.02 -4.47 4.27
C PRO A 53 -5.52 -5.90 4.00
N ALA A 54 -6.83 -6.15 4.04
CA ALA A 54 -7.41 -7.44 3.66
C ALA A 54 -7.17 -7.77 2.17
N GLY A 55 -7.31 -6.79 1.28
CA GLY A 55 -7.12 -6.93 -0.17
C GLY A 55 -5.69 -6.68 -0.68
N ARG A 56 -4.70 -6.52 0.20
CA ARG A 56 -3.34 -6.06 -0.16
C ARG A 56 -2.63 -6.88 -1.24
N HIS A 57 -2.85 -8.19 -1.29
CA HIS A 57 -2.19 -9.08 -2.26
C HIS A 57 -2.74 -8.89 -3.68
N GLU A 58 -4.07 -8.76 -3.79
CA GLU A 58 -4.74 -8.47 -5.05
C GLU A 58 -4.36 -7.08 -5.55
N PHE A 59 -4.36 -6.08 -4.66
CA PHE A 59 -3.88 -4.74 -4.97
C PHE A 59 -2.43 -4.72 -5.47
N ALA A 60 -1.52 -5.42 -4.80
CA ALA A 60 -0.12 -5.52 -5.22
C ALA A 60 0.03 -6.14 -6.61
N THR A 61 -0.76 -7.18 -6.90
CA THR A 61 -0.75 -7.85 -8.21
C THR A 61 -1.23 -6.91 -9.32
N THR A 62 -2.33 -6.21 -9.08
CA THR A 62 -2.94 -5.28 -10.04
C THR A 62 -2.04 -4.07 -10.29
N ILE A 63 -1.49 -3.47 -9.23
CA ILE A 63 -0.52 -2.36 -9.35
C ILE A 63 0.75 -2.84 -10.07
N GLY A 64 1.30 -3.99 -9.69
CA GLY A 64 2.49 -4.55 -10.32
C GLY A 64 2.29 -4.80 -11.82
N ARG A 65 1.13 -5.30 -12.22
CA ARG A 65 0.76 -5.45 -13.64
C ARG A 65 0.73 -4.10 -14.36
N MET A 66 0.06 -3.09 -13.78
CA MET A 66 -0.01 -1.76 -14.39
C MET A 66 1.38 -1.14 -14.56
N VAL A 67 2.22 -1.21 -13.53
CA VAL A 67 3.61 -0.71 -13.53
C VAL A 67 4.46 -1.48 -14.54
N GLY A 68 4.39 -2.80 -14.56
CA GLY A 68 5.16 -3.64 -15.49
C GLY A 68 4.74 -3.47 -16.96
N THR A 69 3.51 -3.05 -17.22
CA THR A 69 3.06 -2.77 -18.59
C THR A 69 3.37 -1.35 -19.04
N HIS A 70 3.35 -0.35 -18.14
CA HIS A 70 3.37 1.07 -18.53
C HIS A 70 4.63 1.85 -18.11
N LEU A 71 5.35 1.40 -17.08
CA LEU A 71 6.51 2.13 -16.52
C LEU A 71 7.83 1.40 -16.72
N VAL A 72 7.81 0.07 -16.80
CA VAL A 72 9.00 -0.76 -17.06
C VAL A 72 8.68 -1.66 -18.25
N THR A 73 8.72 -1.08 -19.44
CA THR A 73 8.46 -1.80 -20.67
C THR A 73 9.58 -2.82 -20.92
N GLY A 74 9.27 -3.97 -21.52
CA GLY A 74 10.29 -4.96 -21.89
C GLY A 74 11.41 -4.36 -22.76
N GLU A 75 11.09 -3.35 -23.56
CA GLU A 75 12.04 -2.57 -24.35
C GLU A 75 13.04 -1.77 -23.50
N ASP A 76 12.61 -1.19 -22.38
CA ASP A 76 13.47 -0.43 -21.48
C ASP A 76 14.45 -1.34 -20.76
N VAL A 77 13.99 -2.53 -20.36
CA VAL A 77 14.84 -3.59 -19.80
C VAL A 77 15.83 -4.10 -20.84
N ALA A 78 15.38 -4.39 -22.05
CA ALA A 78 16.25 -4.84 -23.15
C ALA A 78 17.31 -3.78 -23.49
N ARG A 79 16.93 -2.50 -23.51
CA ARG A 79 17.84 -1.38 -23.75
C ARG A 79 18.85 -1.21 -22.60
N ALA A 80 18.43 -1.42 -21.35
CA ALA A 80 19.32 -1.38 -20.19
C ALA A 80 20.35 -2.53 -20.23
N LEU A 81 19.93 -3.75 -20.55
CA LEU A 81 20.80 -4.93 -20.67
C LEU A 81 21.71 -4.87 -21.91
N GLY A 82 21.26 -4.20 -22.97
CA GLY A 82 22.02 -4.01 -24.21
C GLY A 82 23.14 -3.00 -24.09
N ARG A 83 23.22 -2.21 -23.01
CA ARG A 83 24.28 -1.21 -22.82
C ARG A 83 25.65 -1.87 -22.72
N ASP A 84 26.62 -1.31 -23.42
CA ASP A 84 28.00 -1.78 -23.41
C ASP A 84 28.64 -1.76 -22.02
N ALA A 85 28.16 -0.90 -21.11
CA ALA A 85 28.55 -0.91 -19.71
C ALA A 85 28.15 -2.22 -19.01
N PHE A 86 26.87 -2.59 -19.10
CA PHE A 86 26.36 -3.83 -18.50
C PHE A 86 27.03 -5.07 -19.11
N ARG A 87 27.24 -5.08 -20.43
CA ARG A 87 27.89 -6.20 -21.13
C ARG A 87 29.36 -6.37 -20.74
N ARG A 88 30.09 -5.27 -20.49
CA ARG A 88 31.48 -5.32 -20.00
C ARG A 88 31.54 -5.87 -18.59
N GLU A 89 30.73 -5.34 -17.70
CA GLU A 89 30.68 -5.77 -16.30
C GLU A 89 30.28 -7.26 -16.18
N LEU A 90 29.33 -7.69 -17.00
CA LEU A 90 28.93 -9.10 -17.06
C LEU A 90 30.08 -10.00 -17.56
N ARG A 91 30.84 -9.55 -18.56
CA ARG A 91 31.99 -10.30 -19.09
C ARG A 91 33.13 -10.39 -18.09
N GLU A 92 33.44 -9.30 -17.39
CA GLU A 92 34.46 -9.30 -16.33
C GLU A 92 34.06 -10.23 -15.19
N THR A 93 32.82 -10.12 -14.69
CA THR A 93 32.32 -10.97 -13.60
C THR A 93 32.29 -12.46 -13.98
N VAL A 94 31.89 -12.77 -15.21
CA VAL A 94 31.87 -14.15 -15.72
C VAL A 94 33.29 -14.67 -15.94
N GLY A 95 34.20 -13.84 -16.47
CA GLY A 95 35.62 -14.15 -16.63
C GLY A 95 36.28 -14.47 -15.30
N GLU A 96 36.16 -13.58 -14.31
CA GLU A 96 36.71 -13.80 -12.97
C GLU A 96 36.18 -15.07 -12.30
N LYS A 97 34.88 -15.36 -12.46
CA LYS A 97 34.30 -16.60 -11.91
C LYS A 97 34.75 -17.85 -12.64
N LEU A 98 34.92 -17.79 -13.97
CA LEU A 98 35.42 -18.91 -14.75
C LEU A 98 36.88 -19.19 -14.40
N ASP A 99 37.72 -18.15 -14.33
CA ASP A 99 39.13 -18.26 -13.97
C ASP A 99 39.29 -18.79 -12.53
N ALA A 100 38.49 -18.31 -11.58
CA ALA A 100 38.50 -18.82 -10.21
C ALA A 100 38.03 -20.28 -10.05
N ILE A 101 37.26 -20.80 -11.01
CA ILE A 101 36.85 -22.21 -11.05
C ILE A 101 37.89 -23.06 -11.78
N LEU A 102 38.49 -22.54 -12.86
CA LEU A 102 39.53 -23.23 -13.64
C LEU A 102 40.85 -23.35 -12.86
N ASP A 103 41.26 -22.31 -12.13
CA ASP A 103 42.49 -22.31 -11.30
C ASP A 103 42.38 -23.18 -10.04
N ARG A 104 41.23 -23.86 -9.85
CA ARG A 104 40.95 -24.71 -8.69
C ARG A 104 41.12 -26.21 -8.96
N GLU A 105 41.56 -26.59 -10.16
CA GLU A 105 42.09 -27.93 -10.50
C GLU A 105 43.60 -27.89 -10.68
#